data_AF-A0A2I0R4U7-F1
#
_entry.id   AF-A0A2I0R4U7-F1
#
_cell.length_a   1.000
_cell.length_b   1.000
_cell.length_c   1.000
_cell.angle_alpha   90.00
_cell.angle_beta   90.00
_cell.angle_gamma   90.00
#
_symmetry.space_group_name_H-M   'P 1'
#
loop_
_entity.id
_entity.type
_entity.pdbx_description
1 polymer ?
#
loop_
_entity_poly.entity_id
_entity_poly.type
_entity_poly.pdbx_seq_one_letter_code
_entity_poly.pdbx_strand_id
1 'polypeptide(L)' 'MKNKVLILFMFVISQGWLMAQTPQHVTQTDKEQINFWESNTAMIIGIVVIVLLIIARTWSKRIHKKRDEVVNNKNEDEN' A
#
# COMPACT_ATOMS: atom_id res chain seq x y z
N MET A 1 -2.49 -22.92 -0.40
CA MET A 1 -2.11 -21.51 -0.64
C MET A 1 -2.83 -20.53 0.29
N LYS A 2 -4.14 -20.70 0.55
CA LYS A 2 -4.95 -19.82 1.41
C LYS A 2 -4.34 -19.58 2.81
N ASN A 3 -3.83 -20.62 3.47
CA ASN A 3 -3.23 -20.49 4.82
C ASN A 3 -1.93 -19.67 4.83
N LYS A 4 -1.13 -19.73 3.76
CA LYS A 4 0.13 -18.96 3.66
C LYS A 4 -0.15 -17.46 3.50
N VAL A 5 -1.20 -17.12 2.74
CA VAL A 5 -1.65 -15.73 2.57
C VAL A 5 -2.22 -15.17 3.88
N LEU A 6 -2.95 -15.98 4.64
CA LEU A 6 -3.50 -15.58 5.94
C LEU A 6 -2.39 -15.32 6.96
N ILE A 7 -1.35 -16.16 7.00
CA ILE A 7 -0.20 -15.96 7.89
C ILE A 7 0.55 -14.67 7.54
N LEU A 8 0.78 -14.40 6.25
CA LEU A 8 1.42 -13.15 5.80
C LEU A 8 0.59 -11.92 6.21
N PHE A 9 -0.74 -12.00 6.06
CA PHE A 9 -1.65 -10.93 6.43
C PHE A 9 -1.63 -10.64 7.93
N MET A 10 -1.67 -11.69 8.77
CA MET A 10 -1.57 -11.52 10.22
C MET A 10 -0.22 -10.96 10.64
N PHE A 11 0.87 -11.35 9.96
CA PHE A 11 2.20 -10.79 10.21
C PHE A 11 2.25 -9.28 9.91
N VAL A 12 1.68 -8.83 8.79
CA VAL A 12 1.64 -7.40 8.45
C VAL A 12 0.83 -6.61 9.50
N ILE A 13 -0.30 -7.15 9.94
CA ILE A 13 -1.13 -6.51 10.98
C ILE A 13 -0.39 -6.43 12.31
N SER A 14 0.31 -7.49 12.72
CA SER A 14 1.03 -7.48 14.00
C SER A 14 2.16 -6.47 14.02
N GLN A 15 2.87 -6.27 12.89
CA GLN A 15 3.89 -5.22 12.80
C GLN A 15 3.28 -3.81 12.90
N GLY A 16 2.14 -3.57 12.24
CA GLY A 16 1.43 -2.28 12.32
C GLY A 16 0.93 -1.97 13.72
N TRP A 17 0.43 -2.98 14.44
CA TRP A 17 -0.05 -2.83 15.81
C TRP A 17 1.08 -2.47 16.79
N LEU A 18 2.24 -3.11 16.65
CA LEU A 18 3.40 -2.84 17.49
C LEU A 18 3.95 -1.41 17.30
N MET A 19 3.97 -0.90 16.07
CA MET A 19 4.38 0.48 15.80
C MET A 19 3.37 1.53 16.28
N ALA A 20 2.09 1.18 16.36
CA ALA A 20 1.07 2.09 16.93
C ALA A 20 1.15 2.20 18.46
N GLN A 21 1.68 1.16 19.12
CA GLN A 21 1.78 1.11 20.59
C GLN A 21 3.10 1.65 21.15
N THR A 22 4.09 1.97 20.33
CA THR A 22 5.31 2.62 20.84
C THR A 22 4.97 4.01 21.38
N PRO A 23 5.15 4.28 22.69
CA PRO A 23 4.89 5.59 23.25
C PRO A 23 5.75 6.61 22.51
N GLN A 24 5.12 7.50 21.76
CA GLN A 24 5.80 8.65 21.19
C GLN A 24 6.23 9.52 22.36
N HIS A 25 7.52 9.49 22.69
CA HIS A 25 8.11 10.45 23.60
C HIS A 25 8.00 11.82 22.93
N VAL A 26 6.89 12.53 23.18
CA VAL A 26 6.68 13.88 22.66
C VAL A 26 7.63 14.78 23.43
N THR A 27 8.82 15.00 22.89
CA THR A 27 9.68 16.08 23.37
C THR A 27 8.95 17.38 23.08
N GLN A 28 8.67 18.18 24.12
CA GLN A 28 8.17 19.55 23.94
C GLN A 28 9.26 20.38 23.27
N THR A 29 9.30 20.35 21.94
CA THR A 29 10.22 21.13 21.13
C THR A 29 9.63 22.53 20.95
N ASP A 30 9.84 23.41 21.93
CA ASP A 30 9.45 24.81 21.82
C ASP A 30 10.43 25.67 20.99
N LYS A 31 11.47 25.10 20.33
CA LYS A 31 12.51 25.93 19.68
C LYS A 31 13.11 25.44 18.35
N GLU A 32 12.68 24.33 17.77
CA GLU A 32 13.26 23.87 16.50
C GLU A 32 12.14 23.51 15.51
N GLN A 33 11.97 24.36 14.50
CA GLN A 33 11.10 24.08 13.36
C GLN A 33 11.72 22.91 12.59
N ILE A 34 11.26 21.69 12.90
CA ILE A 34 11.71 20.49 12.18
C ILE A 34 11.26 20.63 10.73
N ASN A 35 12.22 20.79 9.81
CA ASN A 35 11.94 20.92 8.39
C ASN A 35 11.46 19.57 7.85
N PHE A 36 10.16 19.45 7.54
CA PHE A 36 9.55 18.18 7.14
C PHE A 36 10.21 17.52 5.93
N TRP A 37 10.84 18.32 5.05
CA TRP A 37 11.55 17.86 3.86
C TRP A 37 12.88 17.16 4.17
N GLU A 38 13.46 17.40 5.35
CA GLU A 38 14.71 16.77 5.81
C GLU A 38 14.42 15.53 6.68
N SER A 39 13.15 15.27 6.99
CA SER A 39 12.78 14.12 7.81
C SER A 39 12.94 12.82 7.03
N ASN A 40 13.80 11.92 7.53
CA ASN A 40 13.93 10.54 7.04
C ASN A 40 12.56 9.84 6.95
N THR A 41 11.65 10.14 7.89
CA THR A 41 10.29 9.60 7.91
C THR A 41 9.48 10.08 6.70
N ALA A 42 9.54 11.36 6.36
CA ALA A 42 8.82 11.92 5.21
C ALA A 42 9.32 11.32 3.88
N MET A 43 10.64 11.12 3.75
CA MET A 43 11.24 10.46 2.58
C MET A 43 10.74 9.02 2.42
N ILE A 44 10.71 8.23 3.50
CA ILE A 44 10.21 6.85 3.47
C ILE A 44 8.74 6.82 3.05
N ILE A 45 7.90 7.70 3.61
CA ILE A 45 6.47 7.79 3.24
C ILE A 45 6.33 8.13 1.75
N GLY A 46 7.11 9.08 1.24
CA GLY A 46 7.12 9.44 -0.18
C GLY A 46 7.43 8.25 -1.09
N ILE A 47 8.46 7.47 -0.76
CA ILE A 47 8.85 6.27 -1.52
C ILE A 47 7.72 5.23 -1.50
N VAL A 48 7.12 4.97 -0.33
CA VAL A 48 6.01 4.01 -0.20
C VAL A 48 4.82 4.41 -1.05
N VAL A 49 4.46 5.69 -1.06
CA VAL A 49 3.37 6.21 -1.91
C VAL A 49 3.67 5.99 -3.39
N ILE A 50 4.89 6.27 -3.84
CA ILE A 50 5.29 6.04 -5.24
C ILE A 50 5.14 4.55 -5.63
N VAL A 51 5.61 3.65 -4.78
CA VAL A 51 5.49 2.20 -5.03
C VAL A 51 4.03 1.76 -5.11
N LEU A 52 3.18 2.26 -4.20
CA LEU A 52 1.74 1.98 -4.23
C LEU A 52 1.08 2.47 -5.52
N LEU A 53 1.45 3.66 -6.02
CA LEU A 53 0.92 4.18 -7.28
C LEU A 53 1.33 3.31 -8.48
N ILE A 54 2.56 2.79 -8.50
CA ILE A 54 3.03 1.88 -9.57
C ILE A 54 2.23 0.56 -9.54
N ILE A 55 2.01 0.00 -8.36
CA ILE A 55 1.22 -1.23 -8.19
C ILE A 55 -0.23 -0.98 -8.62
N ALA A 56 -0.83 0.12 -8.15
CA ALA A 56 -2.21 0.50 -8.51
C ALA A 56 -2.36 0.70 -10.02
N ARG A 57 -1.39 1.36 -10.68
CA ARG A 57 -1.37 1.52 -12.14
C ARG A 57 -1.32 0.17 -12.87
N THR A 58 -0.51 -0.76 -12.37
CA THR A 58 -0.37 -2.10 -12.96
C THR A 58 -1.65 -2.92 -12.79
N TRP A 59 -2.28 -2.82 -11.62
CA TRP A 59 -3.57 -3.46 -11.33
C TRP A 59 -4.70 -2.90 -12.18
N SER A 60 -4.78 -1.57 -12.33
CA SER A 60 -5.79 -0.89 -13.16
C SER A 60 -5.76 -1.41 -14.60
N LYS A 61 -4.56 -1.50 -15.21
CA LYS A 61 -4.43 -2.05 -16.57
C LYS A 61 -4.88 -3.51 -16.67
N ARG A 62 -4.54 -4.35 -15.69
CA ARG A 62 -4.95 -5.76 -15.68
C ARG A 62 -6.46 -5.93 -15.53
N ILE A 63 -7.10 -5.11 -14.71
CA ILE A 63 -8.56 -5.13 -14.52
C ILE A 63 -9.29 -4.75 -15.81
N HIS A 64 -8.86 -3.70 -16.49
CA HIS A 64 -9.48 -3.32 -17.77
C HIS A 64 -9.30 -4.40 -18.82
N LYS A 65 -8.10 -4.96 -18.97
CA LYS A 65 -7.87 -6.07 -19.91
C LYS A 65 -8.75 -7.29 -19.61
N LYS A 66 -8.84 -7.70 -18.34
CA LYS A 66 -9.72 -8.81 -17.94
C LYS A 66 -11.20 -8.54 -18.20
N ARG A 67 -11.65 -7.31 -17.98
CA ARG A 67 -13.04 -6.92 -18.29
C ARG A 67 -13.31 -7.08 -19.78
N ASP A 68 -12.40 -6.60 -20.62
CA ASP A 68 -12.59 -6.62 -22.07
C ASP A 68 -12.55 -8.07 -22.64
N GLU A 69 -11.70 -8.96 -22.07
CA GLU A 69 -11.68 -10.40 -22.40
C GLU A 69 -13.01 -11.10 -22.07
N VAL A 70 -13.60 -10.83 -20.90
CA VAL A 70 -14.88 -11.43 -20.48
C VAL A 70 -16.03 -10.98 -21.39
N VAL A 71 -16.01 -9.73 -21.84
CA VAL A 71 -17.02 -9.22 -22.79
C VAL A 71 -16.85 -9.86 -24.16
N ASN A 72 -15.62 -10.03 -24.65
CA ASN A 72 -15.38 -10.64 -25.95
C ASN A 72 -15.79 -12.12 -26.00
N ASN A 73 -15.42 -12.91 -24.98
CA ASN A 73 -15.80 -14.32 -24.91
C ASN A 73 -17.32 -14.51 -24.87
N LYS A 74 -18.05 -13.63 -24.17
CA LYS A 74 -19.51 -13.68 -24.12
C LYS A 74 -20.15 -13.50 -25.52
N ASN A 75 -19.56 -12.65 -26.36
CA ASN A 75 -20.07 -12.43 -27.72
C ASN A 75 -19.73 -13.58 -28.68
N GLU A 76 -18.67 -14.34 -28.40
CA GLU A 76 -18.30 -15.54 -29.17
C GLU A 76 -19.19 -16.74 -28.81
N ASP A 77 -19.61 -16.88 -27.55
CA ASP A 77 -20.51 -17.95 -27.10
C ASP A 77 -22.00 -17.75 -27.55
N GLU A 78 -22.37 -16.53 -27.96
CA GLU A 78 -23.74 -16.19 -28.42
C GLU A 78 -23.93 -16.28 -29.96
N ASN A 79 -22.88 -16.62 -30.73
CA ASN A 79 -22.92 -16.86 -32.19
C ASN A 79 -22.74 -18.35 -32.52
#